data_AF-A0A928Y959-F1
#
_entry.id   AF-A0A928Y959-F1
#
_cell.length_a   1.000
_cell.length_b   1.000
_cell.length_c   1.000
_cell.angle_alpha   90.00
_cell.angle_beta   90.00
_cell.angle_gamma   90.00
#
_symmetry.space_group_name_H-M   'P 1'
#
loop_
_entity.id
_entity.type
_entity.pdbx_description
1 polymer ?
#
loop_
_entity_poly.entity_id
_entity_poly.type
_entity_poly.pdbx_seq_one_letter_code
_entity_poly.pdbx_strand_id
1 'polypeptide(L)'
;MIVWRAVNMTVRFLLELCMPAALAYWGFQRDGGWLLRLVAGMGAPLLAATVWGLLIAPKAKRRLADPWRFLVELVLFGLAAVALVAVARPFLAIILLVVYLINRLLVVLWGEEIAAL
;
A
#
# COMPACT_ATOMS: atom_id res chain seq x y z
N MET A 1 -19.84 -18.05 1.52
CA MET A 1 -19.52 -16.70 0.96
C MET A 1 -18.79 -15.82 1.97
N ILE A 2 -19.23 -15.73 3.24
CA ILE A 2 -18.62 -14.86 4.27
C ILE A 2 -17.13 -15.11 4.50
N VAL A 3 -16.69 -16.38 4.56
CA VAL A 3 -15.29 -16.73 4.83
C VAL A 3 -14.33 -16.16 3.78
N TRP A 4 -14.70 -16.25 2.49
CA TRP A 4 -13.88 -15.72 1.39
C TRP A 4 -13.73 -14.21 1.44
N ARG A 5 -14.80 -13.50 1.83
CA ARG A 5 -14.79 -12.05 2.05
C ARG A 5 -13.84 -11.64 3.17
N ALA A 6 -13.93 -12.33 4.30
CA ALA A 6 -13.06 -12.07 5.46
C ALA A 6 -11.57 -12.28 5.13
N VAL A 7 -11.25 -13.35 4.39
CA VAL A 7 -9.89 -13.60 3.91
C VAL A 7 -9.41 -12.46 3.00
N ASN A 8 -10.22 -12.04 2.03
CA ASN A 8 -9.88 -10.95 1.11
C ASN A 8 -9.61 -9.63 1.85
N MET A 9 -10.43 -9.29 2.85
CA MET A 9 -10.22 -8.11 3.68
C MET A 9 -8.96 -8.20 4.54
N THR A 10 -8.66 -9.39 5.06
CA THR A 10 -7.44 -9.63 5.84
C THR A 10 -6.21 -9.43 4.97
N VAL A 11 -6.21 -9.98 3.76
CA VAL A 11 -5.14 -9.77 2.77
C VAL A 11 -4.99 -8.28 2.44
N ARG A 12 -6.10 -7.57 2.25
CA ARG A 12 -6.08 -6.12 2.00
C ARG A 12 -5.42 -5.34 3.14
N PHE A 13 -5.75 -5.66 4.39
CA PHE A 13 -5.15 -5.04 5.56
C PHE A 13 -3.64 -5.34 5.66
N LEU A 14 -3.23 -6.59 5.40
CA LEU A 14 -1.81 -6.95 5.37
C LEU A 14 -1.05 -6.19 4.28
N LEU A 15 -1.65 -6.04 3.08
CA LEU A 15 -1.07 -5.24 2.01
C LEU A 15 -0.90 -3.77 2.41
N GLU A 16 -1.90 -3.19 3.09
CA GLU A 16 -1.85 -1.83 3.60
C GLU A 16 -0.73 -1.64 4.62
N LEU A 17 -0.38 -2.65 5.42
CA LEU A 17 0.77 -2.63 6.33
C LEU A 17 2.10 -2.86 5.61
N CYS A 18 2.13 -3.75 4.61
CA CYS A 18 3.33 -4.05 3.84
C CYS A 18 3.82 -2.85 3.02
N MET A 19 2.91 -2.04 2.48
CA MET A 19 3.23 -0.86 1.70
C MET A 19 4.11 0.17 2.46
N PRO A 20 3.70 0.72 3.63
CA PRO A 20 4.53 1.62 4.41
C PRO A 20 5.76 0.92 4.98
N ALA A 21 5.68 -0.38 5.34
CA ALA A 21 6.85 -1.13 5.80
C ALA A 21 7.94 -1.22 4.72
N ALA A 22 7.56 -1.46 3.46
CA ALA A 22 8.47 -1.47 2.32
C ALA A 22 9.14 -0.10 2.10
N LEU A 23 8.38 0.98 2.20
CA LEU A 23 8.91 2.35 2.10
C LEU A 23 9.87 2.68 3.26
N ALA A 24 9.53 2.29 4.48
CA ALA A 24 10.38 2.46 5.65
C ALA A 24 11.69 1.68 5.51
N TYR A 25 11.59 0.41 5.11
CA TYR A 25 12.75 -0.46 4.89
C TYR A 25 13.70 0.14 3.85
N TRP A 26 13.17 0.62 2.73
CA TRP A 26 13.97 1.32 1.73
C TRP A 26 14.66 2.56 2.31
N GLY A 27 13.93 3.41 3.03
CA GLY A 27 14.48 4.65 3.57
C GLY A 27 15.61 4.43 4.57
N PHE A 28 15.54 3.37 5.39
CA PHE A 28 16.62 3.00 6.31
C PHE A 28 17.78 2.27 5.63
N GLN A 29 17.52 1.51 4.56
CA GLN A 29 18.55 0.73 3.88
C GLN A 29 19.31 1.52 2.81
N ARG A 30 18.75 2.65 2.35
CA ARG A 30 19.41 3.57 1.41
C ARG A 30 20.76 4.08 1.92
N ASP A 31 21.72 4.18 1.00
CA ASP A 31 23.01 4.79 1.24
C ASP A 31 22.89 6.32 1.45
N GLY A 32 23.56 6.84 2.48
CA GLY A 32 23.57 8.26 2.82
C GLY A 32 23.83 8.52 4.30
N GLY A 33 23.90 9.81 4.65
CA GLY A 33 24.06 10.25 6.04
C GLY A 33 22.88 9.82 6.93
N TRP A 34 23.13 9.70 8.23
CA TRP A 34 22.16 9.24 9.23
C TRP A 34 20.82 10.01 9.15
N LEU A 35 20.90 11.33 8.96
CA LEU A 35 19.73 12.21 8.90
C LEU A 35 18.86 11.92 7.68
N LEU A 36 19.47 11.64 6.52
CA LEU A 36 18.74 11.29 5.30
C LEU A 36 18.01 9.96 5.45
N ARG A 37 18.64 8.98 6.09
CA ARG A 37 18.03 7.66 6.34
C ARG A 37 16.83 7.78 7.28
N LEU A 38 16.93 8.63 8.31
CA LEU A 38 15.85 8.87 9.26
C LEU A 38 14.68 9.61 8.58
N VAL A 39 14.97 10.67 7.83
CA VAL A 39 13.96 11.43 7.08
C VAL A 39 13.28 10.57 6.01
N ALA A 40 14.03 9.77 5.25
CA ALA A 40 13.44 8.88 4.25
C ALA A 40 12.67 7.72 4.89
N GLY A 41 13.26 7.06 5.89
CA GLY A 41 12.70 5.89 6.56
C GLY A 41 11.45 6.17 7.38
N MET A 42 11.29 7.39 7.91
CA MET A 42 10.07 7.81 8.60
C MET A 42 9.15 8.66 7.72
N GLY A 43 9.72 9.57 6.93
CA GLY A 43 8.95 10.48 6.09
C GLY A 43 8.17 9.76 4.99
N ALA A 44 8.77 8.81 4.29
CA ALA A 44 8.08 8.06 3.23
C ALA A 44 6.85 7.27 3.74
N PRO A 45 6.93 6.44 4.80
CA PRO A 45 5.76 5.75 5.31
C PRO A 45 4.72 6.70 5.92
N LEU A 46 5.13 7.80 6.58
CA LEU A 46 4.18 8.79 7.10
C LEU A 46 3.42 9.51 5.98
N LEU A 47 4.09 9.86 4.89
CA LEU A 47 3.44 10.43 3.71
C LEU A 47 2.47 9.43 3.08
N ALA A 48 2.86 8.17 2.94
CA ALA A 48 1.96 7.14 2.41
C ALA A 48 0.72 6.94 3.32
N ALA A 49 0.92 6.86 4.64
CA ALA A 49 -0.16 6.69 5.60
C ALA A 49 -1.12 7.90 5.64
N THR A 50 -0.59 9.13 5.53
CA THR A 50 -1.43 10.33 5.49
C THR A 50 -2.23 10.42 4.19
N VAL A 51 -1.62 10.16 3.03
CA VAL A 51 -2.32 10.11 1.74
C VAL A 51 -3.42 9.04 1.78
N TRP A 52 -3.10 7.86 2.30
CA TRP A 52 -4.06 6.76 2.43
C TRP A 52 -5.21 7.13 3.36
N GLY A 53 -4.92 7.64 4.57
CA GLY A 53 -5.92 8.05 5.55
C GLY A 53 -6.85 9.18 5.08
N LEU A 54 -6.34 10.08 4.22
CA LEU A 54 -7.10 11.22 3.72
C LEU A 54 -7.94 10.93 2.48
N LEU A 55 -7.51 10.00 1.62
CA LEU A 55 -8.09 9.81 0.29
C LEU A 55 -8.64 8.40 0.04
N ILE A 56 -8.10 7.38 0.70
CA ILE A 56 -8.43 5.96 0.43
C ILE A 56 -9.25 5.34 1.56
N ALA A 57 -8.91 5.66 2.81
CA ALA A 57 -9.49 5.02 3.99
C ALA A 57 -11.03 5.10 4.01
N PRO A 58 -11.73 4.11 4.59
CA PRO A 58 -13.20 4.08 4.59
C PRO A 58 -13.82 5.31 5.25
N LYS A 59 -13.19 5.76 6.36
CA LYS A 59 -13.56 6.93 7.15
C LYS A 59 -12.88 8.23 6.69
N ALA A 60 -12.23 8.21 5.52
CA ALA A 60 -11.56 9.38 4.99
C ALA A 60 -12.56 10.50 4.69
N LYS A 61 -12.31 11.70 5.22
CA LYS A 61 -13.17 12.89 4.98
C LYS A 61 -13.25 13.28 3.50
N ARG A 62 -12.19 13.00 2.72
CA ARG A 62 -12.09 13.30 1.29
C ARG A 62 -11.86 12.01 0.49
N ARG A 63 -12.63 10.97 0.81
CA ARG A 63 -12.53 9.68 0.11
C ARG A 63 -12.78 9.87 -1.38
N LEU A 64 -11.84 9.42 -2.19
CA LEU A 64 -11.95 9.49 -3.64
C LEU A 64 -12.92 8.42 -4.15
N ALA A 65 -13.69 8.79 -5.18
CA ALA A 65 -14.44 7.82 -5.98
C ALA A 65 -13.47 7.03 -6.88
N ASP A 66 -13.85 5.80 -7.25
CA ASP A 66 -13.22 5.13 -8.38
C ASP A 66 -13.54 5.93 -9.66
N PRO A 67 -12.58 6.11 -10.59
CA PRO A 67 -11.28 5.43 -10.69
C PRO A 67 -10.11 6.14 -9.98
N TRP A 68 -10.30 7.33 -9.42
CA TRP A 68 -9.19 8.11 -8.85
C TRP A 68 -8.61 7.46 -7.59
N ARG A 69 -9.46 6.84 -6.77
CA ARG A 69 -8.99 6.04 -5.62
C ARG A 69 -8.00 4.95 -6.07
N PHE A 70 -8.37 4.21 -7.11
CA PHE A 70 -7.52 3.16 -7.68
C PHE A 70 -6.18 3.70 -8.20
N LEU A 71 -6.17 4.85 -8.86
CA LEU A 71 -4.92 5.47 -9.32
C LEU A 71 -3.99 5.78 -8.15
N VAL A 72 -4.51 6.34 -7.06
CA VAL A 72 -3.70 6.63 -5.87
C VAL A 72 -3.20 5.34 -5.21
N GLU A 73 -4.05 4.31 -5.07
CA GLU A 73 -3.62 2.99 -4.58
C GLU A 73 -2.48 2.43 -5.43
N LEU A 74 -2.63 2.45 -6.77
CA LEU A 74 -1.63 1.95 -7.70
C LEU A 74 -0.31 2.72 -7.60
N VAL A 75 -0.36 4.04 -7.44
CA VAL A 75 0.84 4.88 -7.24
C VAL A 75 1.52 4.51 -5.93
N LEU A 76 0.79 4.39 -4.82
CA LEU A 76 1.40 4.08 -3.52
C LEU A 76 2.04 2.68 -3.49
N PHE A 77 1.34 1.66 -4.00
CA PHE A 77 1.91 0.31 -4.12
C PHE A 77 3.06 0.25 -5.14
N GLY A 78 2.96 1.00 -6.24
CA GLY A 78 4.03 1.13 -7.23
C GLY A 78 5.29 1.76 -6.62
N LEU A 79 5.15 2.81 -5.81
CA LEU A 79 6.25 3.42 -5.07
C LEU A 79 6.87 2.43 -4.07
N ALA A 80 6.04 1.68 -3.34
CA ALA A 80 6.53 0.65 -2.42
C ALA A 80 7.31 -0.47 -3.17
N ALA A 81 6.86 -0.87 -4.35
CA ALA A 81 7.55 -1.84 -5.19
C ALA A 81 8.89 -1.30 -5.71
N VAL A 82 8.92 -0.06 -6.23
CA VAL A 82 10.15 0.62 -6.66
C VAL A 82 11.14 0.74 -5.50
N ALA A 83 10.65 1.07 -4.31
CA ALA A 83 11.44 1.15 -3.10
C ALA A 83 12.11 -0.21 -2.77
N LEU A 84 11.38 -1.33 -2.87
CA LEU A 84 11.96 -2.67 -2.67
C LEU A 84 12.99 -3.04 -3.74
N VAL A 85 12.74 -2.71 -5.01
CA VAL A 85 13.71 -2.92 -6.10
C VAL A 85 15.00 -2.13 -5.86
N ALA A 86 14.88 -0.88 -5.39
CA ALA A 86 16.03 -0.01 -5.11
C ALA A 86 16.95 -0.53 -3.99
N VAL A 87 16.48 -1.46 -3.16
CA VAL A 87 17.30 -2.15 -2.13
C VAL A 87 17.57 -3.62 -2.49
N ALA A 88 17.56 -3.94 -3.79
CA ALA A 88 17.84 -5.26 -4.33
C ALA A 88 16.93 -6.38 -3.79
N ARG A 89 15.66 -6.06 -3.51
CA ARG A 89 14.61 -7.03 -3.14
C ARG A 89 13.50 -7.13 -4.19
N PRO A 90 13.81 -7.40 -5.48
CA PRO A 90 12.82 -7.41 -6.55
C PRO A 90 11.75 -8.50 -6.38
N PHE A 91 12.11 -9.65 -5.79
CA PHE A 91 11.17 -10.73 -5.53
C PHE A 91 10.02 -10.30 -4.60
N LEU A 92 10.33 -9.54 -3.53
CA LEU A 92 9.32 -8.98 -2.63
C LEU A 92 8.45 -7.94 -3.33
N ALA A 93 9.03 -7.12 -4.21
CA ALA A 93 8.30 -6.13 -5.01
C ALA A 93 7.24 -6.81 -5.91
N ILE A 94 7.63 -7.90 -6.59
CA ILE A 94 6.74 -8.68 -7.45
C ILE A 94 5.62 -9.29 -6.63
N ILE A 95 5.93 -9.94 -5.50
CA ILE A 95 4.90 -10.52 -4.62
C ILE A 95 3.91 -9.45 -4.17
N LEU A 96 4.39 -8.29 -3.70
CA LEU A 96 3.54 -7.20 -3.25
C LEU A 96 2.56 -6.74 -4.33
N LEU A 97 3.06 -6.50 -5.55
CA LEU A 97 2.23 -6.05 -6.67
C LEU A 97 1.24 -7.12 -7.15
N VAL A 98 1.68 -8.38 -7.26
CA VAL A 98 0.82 -9.48 -7.71
C VAL A 98 -0.31 -9.71 -6.71
N VAL A 99 0.00 -9.77 -5.41
CA VAL A 99 -1.01 -9.96 -4.36
C VAL A 99 -1.96 -8.76 -4.31
N TYR A 100 -1.46 -7.53 -4.48
CA TYR A 100 -2.30 -6.33 -4.60
C TYR A 100 -3.26 -6.40 -5.80
N LEU A 101 -2.78 -6.77 -6.98
CA LEU A 101 -3.61 -6.86 -8.18
C LEU A 101 -4.68 -7.94 -8.04
N ILE A 102 -4.32 -9.12 -7.51
CA ILE A 102 -5.29 -10.21 -7.27
C ILE A 102 -6.36 -9.74 -6.28
N ASN A 103 -5.95 -9.19 -5.13
CA ASN A 103 -6.88 -8.67 -4.14
C ASN A 103 -7.82 -7.61 -4.75
N ARG A 104 -7.28 -6.70 -5.56
CA ARG A 104 -8.06 -5.66 -6.23
C ARG A 104 -9.09 -6.25 -7.19
N LEU A 105 -8.72 -7.25 -7.98
CA LEU A 105 -9.64 -7.94 -8.88
C LEU A 105 -10.77 -8.61 -8.10
N LEU A 106 -10.46 -9.27 -6.98
CA LEU A 106 -11.46 -9.91 -6.13
C LEU A 106 -12.44 -8.89 -5.53
N VAL A 107 -11.96 -7.73 -5.07
CA VAL A 107 -12.81 -6.63 -4.58
C VAL A 107 -13.79 -6.15 -5.66
N VAL A 108 -13.31 -5.97 -6.89
CA VAL A 108 -14.15 -5.51 -8.02
C VAL A 108 -15.17 -6.59 -8.43
N LEU A 109 -14.75 -7.86 -8.52
CA LEU A 109 -15.61 -8.96 -8.95
C LEU A 109 -16.72 -9.29 -7.95
N TRP A 110 -16.45 -9.17 -6.64
CA TRP A 110 -17.44 -9.45 -5.60
C TRP A 110 -18.27 -8.24 -5.18
N GLY A 111 -18.04 -7.07 -5.79
CA GLY A 111 -18.74 -5.83 -5.43
C GLY A 111 -18.57 -5.48 -3.95
N GLU A 112 -17.43 -5.85 -3.35
CA GLU A 112 -17.14 -5.50 -1.97
C GLU A 112 -16.88 -4.00 -1.94
N GLU A 113 -17.88 -3.22 -1.51
CA GLU A 113 -17.61 -1.84 -1.15
C GLU A 113 -16.54 -1.86 -0.05
N ILE A 114 -15.38 -1.26 -0.35
CA ILE A 114 -14.27 -1.01 0.57
C ILE A 114 -14.75 -0.19 1.82
N ALA A 115 -16.03 0.20 1.87
CA ALA A 115 -16.68 0.95 2.92
C ALA A 115 -16.99 0.16 4.23
N ALA A 116 -16.82 -1.17 4.27
CA ALA A 116 -17.21 -1.97 5.43
C ALA A 116 -16.11 -2.22 6.49
N LEU A 117 -15.13 -1.32 6.62
CA LEU A 117 -14.16 -1.28 7.74
C LEU A 117 -14.24 0.07 8.50
#